data_AF-A0A8H4MU81-F1
#
_entry.id   AF-A0A8H4MU81-F1
#
_cell.length_a   1.000
_cell.length_b   1.000
_cell.length_c   1.000
_cell.angle_alpha   90.00
_cell.angle_beta   90.00
_cell.angle_gamma   90.00
#
_symmetry.space_group_name_H-M   'P 1'
#
loop_
_entity.id
_entity.type
_entity.pdbx_description
1 polymer ?
#
loop_
_entity_poly.entity_id
_entity_poly.type
_entity_poly.pdbx_seq_one_letter_code
_entity_poly.pdbx_strand_id
1 'polypeptide(L)'
;MQVEACGKVALHSIEEGALNDHDIEQLLYEAESRLQTCKVQPMSTSQDQAIGHSGKPFLNIPKLATDSSLQSYIAQRDDVALADTKRIIDTLQMNLSNKRLATVKIQQASVNSSTQKKKPTAGADWFHLPKTELTTELKRDLQLIRMRSVLDPKRHYKKESGKAQPPKYSQLGTIIEGPTEFFSGRIAKKDRKKTFVEDVLALERETKRFASKYREIQISKQSGKSSKQLVERPRQDYPSRKVAHVRSSWHLLEAD
;
A
#
# COMPACT_ATOMS: atom_id res chain seq x y z
N MET A 1 -8.08 42.75 43.37
CA MET A 1 -8.16 41.30 43.69
C MET A 1 -9.10 40.64 42.69
N GLN A 2 -9.04 39.31 42.57
CA GLN A 2 -9.77 38.46 41.60
C GLN A 2 -9.64 38.89 40.13
N VAL A 3 -8.97 38.04 39.34
CA VAL A 3 -9.12 38.01 37.88
C VAL A 3 -10.13 36.89 37.60
N GLU A 4 -11.37 37.24 37.26
CA GLU A 4 -12.34 36.25 36.80
C GLU A 4 -11.96 35.80 35.39
N ALA A 5 -11.62 34.52 35.25
CA ALA A 5 -11.14 33.96 33.99
C ALA A 5 -12.31 33.60 33.06
N CYS A 6 -12.21 33.97 31.78
CA CYS A 6 -13.12 33.46 30.76
C CYS A 6 -13.07 31.92 30.75
N GLY A 7 -14.25 31.30 30.62
CA GLY A 7 -14.51 29.92 31.03
C GLY A 7 -13.54 28.85 30.50
N LYS A 8 -13.24 27.90 31.39
CA LYS A 8 -12.42 26.71 31.15
C LYS A 8 -13.05 25.84 30.05
N VAL A 9 -12.41 25.73 28.88
CA VAL A 9 -12.87 24.84 27.80
C VAL A 9 -12.81 23.39 28.27
N ALA A 10 -13.96 22.73 28.33
CA ALA A 10 -14.02 21.28 28.51
C ALA A 10 -13.63 20.59 27.19
N LEU A 11 -12.57 19.78 27.23
CA LEU A 11 -12.25 18.88 26.12
C LEU A 11 -13.22 17.70 26.15
N HIS A 12 -14.35 17.84 25.46
CA HIS A 12 -15.14 16.67 25.07
C HIS A 12 -14.41 15.94 23.96
N SER A 13 -14.12 14.65 24.15
CA SER A 13 -13.50 13.82 23.12
C SER A 13 -14.47 13.66 21.95
N ILE A 14 -14.12 14.23 20.79
CA ILE A 14 -14.82 13.96 19.54
C ILE A 14 -14.27 12.64 19.00
N GLU A 15 -15.00 11.55 19.23
CA GLU A 15 -14.79 10.31 18.48
C GLU A 15 -15.26 10.51 17.03
N GLU A 16 -14.66 9.79 16.07
CA GLU A 16 -14.98 9.94 14.64
C GLU A 16 -16.31 9.24 14.27
N GLY A 17 -17.41 9.80 14.77
CA GLY A 17 -18.78 9.53 14.35
C GLY A 17 -19.45 10.80 13.85
N ALA A 18 -20.46 10.67 12.99
CA ALA A 18 -21.23 11.83 12.53
C ALA A 18 -21.98 12.46 13.72
N LEU A 19 -21.72 13.74 13.99
CA LEU A 19 -22.48 14.52 14.98
C LEU A 19 -23.96 14.48 14.63
N ASN A 20 -24.80 14.26 15.62
CA ASN A 20 -26.24 14.22 15.45
C ASN A 20 -26.79 15.66 15.39
N ASP A 21 -27.90 15.89 14.70
CA ASP A 21 -28.40 17.28 14.49
C ASP A 21 -28.63 18.03 15.82
N HIS A 22 -29.01 17.31 16.87
CA HIS A 22 -29.17 17.84 18.22
C HIS A 22 -27.86 18.36 18.86
N ASP A 23 -26.73 17.71 18.58
CA ASP A 23 -25.40 18.14 19.05
C ASP A 23 -25.01 19.47 18.39
N ILE A 24 -25.42 19.66 17.12
CA ILE A 24 -25.19 20.86 16.33
C ILE A 24 -26.05 22.03 16.86
N GLU A 25 -27.33 21.77 17.17
CA GLU A 25 -28.21 22.75 17.83
C GLU A 25 -27.65 23.21 19.18
N GLN A 26 -27.16 22.28 20.02
CA GLN A 26 -26.59 22.60 21.32
C GLN A 26 -25.32 23.47 21.21
N LEU A 27 -24.43 23.16 20.25
CA LEU A 27 -23.24 23.96 19.97
C LEU A 27 -23.58 25.37 19.46
N LEU A 28 -24.62 25.51 18.62
CA LEU A 28 -25.11 26.81 18.14
C LEU A 28 -25.64 27.68 19.29
N TYR A 29 -26.44 27.11 20.18
CA TYR A 29 -27.00 27.83 21.34
C TYR A 29 -25.90 28.30 22.32
N GLU A 30 -24.86 27.49 22.54
CA GLU A 30 -23.71 27.90 23.35
C GLU A 30 -22.92 29.04 22.69
N ALA A 31 -22.73 28.98 21.36
CA ALA A 31 -22.06 30.02 20.60
C ALA A 31 -22.83 31.35 20.62
N GLU A 32 -24.16 31.33 20.48
CA GLU A 32 -24.98 32.54 20.62
C GLU A 32 -24.85 33.13 22.04
N SER A 33 -24.95 32.29 23.08
CA SER A 33 -24.82 32.71 24.48
C SER A 33 -23.50 33.46 24.75
N ARG A 34 -22.40 33.01 24.14
CA ARG A 34 -21.08 33.68 24.21
C ARG A 34 -21.07 35.03 23.46
N LEU A 35 -21.75 35.14 22.31
CA LEU A 35 -21.83 36.41 21.56
C LEU A 35 -22.75 37.44 22.24
N GLN A 36 -23.87 37.01 22.83
CA GLN A 36 -24.79 37.87 23.58
C GLN A 36 -24.12 38.44 24.84
N THR A 37 -23.34 37.64 25.57
CA THR A 37 -22.61 38.07 26.77
C THR A 37 -21.42 38.99 26.48
N CYS A 38 -20.82 38.93 25.28
CA CYS A 38 -19.76 39.86 24.85
C CYS A 38 -20.26 41.21 24.29
N LYS A 39 -21.55 41.54 24.43
CA LYS A 39 -22.17 42.73 23.83
C LYS A 39 -21.91 44.02 24.62
N VAL A 40 -20.68 44.54 24.50
CA VAL A 40 -20.20 45.78 25.15
C VAL A 40 -21.12 46.97 24.86
N GLN A 41 -21.61 47.62 25.92
CA GLN A 41 -22.25 48.94 25.82
C GLN A 41 -21.21 50.08 25.89
N PRO A 42 -21.32 51.13 25.06
CA PRO A 42 -20.41 52.27 25.09
C PRO A 42 -20.68 53.18 26.29
N MET A 43 -19.87 53.05 27.35
CA MET A 43 -19.88 53.93 28.53
C MET A 43 -19.25 55.30 28.21
N SER A 44 -20.06 56.35 28.19
CA SER A 44 -19.65 57.72 27.85
C SER A 44 -19.35 58.59 29.09
N THR A 45 -18.06 58.80 29.50
CA THR A 45 -17.56 59.81 30.59
C THR A 45 -16.37 60.53 29.68
N SER A 46 -15.77 61.79 29.64
CA SER A 46 -15.58 63.21 30.23
C SER A 46 -15.32 63.61 31.74
N GLN A 47 -15.56 64.78 32.37
CA GLN A 47 -16.24 66.09 32.13
C GLN A 47 -15.34 67.11 31.39
N ASP A 48 -15.75 68.35 31.08
CA ASP A 48 -15.87 69.60 31.90
C ASP A 48 -16.64 70.67 31.08
N GLN A 49 -17.32 71.72 31.61
CA GLN A 49 -17.77 72.05 32.98
C GLN A 49 -18.87 73.14 32.91
N ALA A 50 -20.10 72.87 33.40
CA ALA A 50 -21.10 73.89 33.79
C ALA A 50 -22.29 73.27 34.55
N ILE A 51 -22.56 73.79 35.75
CA ILE A 51 -23.81 73.76 36.55
C ILE A 51 -24.91 72.77 36.12
N GLY A 52 -25.15 71.72 36.93
CA GLY A 52 -26.47 71.07 37.05
C GLY A 52 -26.55 69.57 36.78
N HIS A 53 -26.76 68.79 37.85
CA HIS A 53 -27.20 67.38 37.85
C HIS A 53 -26.21 66.34 37.25
N SER A 54 -26.60 65.07 37.27
CA SER A 54 -25.69 63.92 37.50
C SER A 54 -25.56 62.94 36.32
N GLY A 55 -24.34 62.50 35.98
CA GLY A 55 -24.19 61.24 35.19
C GLY A 55 -23.05 61.06 34.17
N LYS A 56 -21.79 61.40 34.50
CA LYS A 56 -20.58 60.57 34.24
C LYS A 56 -20.40 59.74 32.92
N PRO A 57 -19.21 59.80 32.22
CA PRO A 57 -17.91 61.21 32.35
C PRO A 57 -18.26 62.53 31.49
N PHE A 58 -18.58 62.80 30.18
CA PHE A 58 -19.17 62.22 28.91
C PHE A 58 -18.30 61.61 27.74
N LEU A 59 -17.24 62.21 27.14
CA LEU A 59 -16.26 61.48 26.27
C LEU A 59 -14.90 62.20 26.08
N ASN A 60 -13.80 61.47 25.79
CA ASN A 60 -12.48 62.06 25.47
C ASN A 60 -11.88 61.52 24.15
N ILE A 61 -12.25 62.13 23.02
CA ILE A 61 -11.79 61.76 21.67
C ILE A 61 -10.43 62.42 21.39
N PRO A 62 -9.38 61.69 20.98
CA PRO A 62 -8.11 62.30 20.59
C PRO A 62 -8.32 63.19 19.37
N LYS A 63 -8.00 64.49 19.52
CA LYS A 63 -8.17 65.48 18.47
C LYS A 63 -7.14 65.24 17.36
N LEU A 64 -7.58 64.62 16.26
CA LEU A 64 -6.73 64.39 15.09
C LEU A 64 -6.19 65.72 14.56
N ALA A 65 -4.87 65.85 14.47
CA ALA A 65 -4.24 67.00 13.85
C ALA A 65 -4.55 67.00 12.35
N THR A 66 -5.11 68.10 11.86
CA THR A 66 -5.46 68.32 10.45
C THR A 66 -4.24 68.49 9.53
N ASP A 67 -3.06 68.55 10.12
CA ASP A 67 -1.92 69.25 9.55
C ASP A 67 -0.93 68.27 8.87
N SER A 68 -1.13 66.96 9.06
CA SER A 68 -0.44 65.91 8.33
C SER A 68 -1.24 65.51 7.09
N SER A 69 -0.68 65.77 5.90
CA SER A 69 -1.29 65.36 4.64
C SER A 69 -1.48 63.84 4.60
N LEU A 70 -2.73 63.36 4.62
CA LEU A 70 -3.06 61.93 4.59
C LEU A 70 -2.65 61.33 3.24
N GLN A 71 -1.46 60.70 3.20
CA GLN A 71 -0.98 59.98 2.02
C GLN A 71 -1.85 58.75 1.77
N SER A 72 -2.26 58.53 0.52
CA SER A 72 -3.06 57.36 0.15
C SER A 72 -2.25 56.06 0.33
N TYR A 73 -2.90 55.05 0.92
CA TYR A 73 -2.35 53.68 1.02
C TYR A 73 -2.38 52.92 -0.32
N ILE A 74 -3.04 53.51 -1.32
CA ILE A 74 -3.21 52.98 -2.67
C ILE A 74 -2.54 53.97 -3.63
N ALA A 75 -1.74 53.45 -4.55
CA ALA A 75 -1.12 54.20 -5.63
C ALA A 75 -1.49 53.54 -6.97
N GLN A 76 -2.09 54.32 -7.87
CA GLN A 76 -2.37 53.84 -9.22
C GLN A 76 -1.09 53.89 -10.06
N ARG A 77 -0.76 52.77 -10.71
CA ARG A 77 0.28 52.66 -11.75
C ARG A 77 -0.26 51.77 -12.84
N ASP A 78 -0.02 52.16 -14.09
CA ASP A 78 -0.30 51.33 -15.28
C ASP A 78 -1.74 50.75 -15.25
N ASP A 79 -2.69 51.65 -15.01
CA ASP A 79 -4.14 51.44 -14.83
C ASP A 79 -4.58 50.51 -13.67
N VAL A 80 -3.65 49.99 -12.87
CA VAL A 80 -3.95 49.12 -11.71
C VAL A 80 -3.74 49.87 -10.39
N ALA A 81 -4.71 49.73 -9.48
CA ALA A 81 -4.62 50.24 -8.11
C ALA A 81 -3.74 49.32 -7.24
N LEU A 82 -2.47 49.69 -7.05
CA LEU A 82 -1.52 48.92 -6.24
C LEU A 82 -1.48 49.45 -4.80
N ALA A 83 -1.73 48.56 -3.83
CA ALA A 83 -1.70 48.90 -2.42
C ALA A 83 -0.26 48.81 -1.86
N ASP A 84 0.18 49.82 -1.10
CA ASP A 84 1.57 49.94 -0.61
C ASP A 84 1.81 49.00 0.60
N THR A 85 2.11 47.73 0.31
CA THR A 85 2.14 46.62 1.29
C THR A 85 2.98 46.88 2.53
N LYS A 86 4.05 47.68 2.42
CA LYS A 86 4.93 48.09 3.53
C LYS A 86 4.24 48.96 4.58
N ARG A 87 3.12 49.62 4.23
CA ARG A 87 2.29 50.41 5.15
C ARG A 87 1.12 49.62 5.74
N ILE A 88 0.75 48.52 5.09
CA ILE A 88 -0.42 47.69 5.41
C ILE A 88 -0.04 46.58 6.40
N ILE A 89 1.17 46.04 6.25
CA ILE A 89 1.68 44.95 7.07
C ILE A 89 2.73 45.50 8.03
N ASP A 90 2.44 45.49 9.33
CA ASP A 90 3.48 45.74 10.34
C ASP A 90 4.55 44.63 10.28
N THR A 91 5.77 45.05 9.97
CA THR A 91 6.95 44.19 9.90
C THR A 91 7.20 43.41 11.19
N LEU A 92 6.83 43.93 12.37
CA LEU A 92 6.98 43.22 13.65
C LEU A 92 5.98 42.07 13.76
N GLN A 93 4.71 42.31 13.43
CA GLN A 93 3.67 41.26 13.41
C GLN A 93 3.98 40.18 12.36
N MET A 94 4.47 40.56 11.18
CA MET A 94 4.91 39.63 10.14
C MET A 94 6.10 38.76 10.60
N ASN A 95 7.07 39.34 11.32
CA ASN A 95 8.18 38.56 11.86
C ASN A 95 7.74 37.64 13.01
N LEU A 96 6.79 38.05 13.86
CA LEU A 96 6.26 37.23 14.94
C LEU A 96 5.48 36.00 14.44
N SER A 97 4.66 36.15 13.39
CA SER A 97 3.94 35.04 12.76
C SER A 97 4.90 34.08 12.03
N ASN A 98 5.82 34.63 11.23
CA ASN A 98 6.85 33.83 10.54
C ASN A 98 7.77 33.08 11.53
N LYS A 99 8.07 33.65 12.70
CA LYS A 99 8.86 32.98 13.74
C LYS A 99 8.15 31.75 14.33
N ARG A 100 6.82 31.78 14.49
CA ARG A 100 6.04 30.58 14.85
C ARG A 100 6.11 29.52 13.75
N LEU A 101 5.94 29.90 12.49
CA LEU A 101 6.07 28.98 11.35
C LEU A 101 7.48 28.37 11.24
N ALA A 102 8.52 29.14 11.56
CA ALA A 102 9.90 28.66 11.60
C ALA A 102 10.16 27.66 12.73
N THR A 103 9.52 27.79 13.91
CA THR A 103 9.54 26.78 14.97
C THR A 103 8.68 25.55 14.62
N VAL A 104 7.68 25.72 13.75
CA VAL A 104 6.91 24.64 13.11
C VAL A 104 7.60 24.12 11.83
N LYS A 105 8.90 24.44 11.61
CA LYS A 105 9.78 23.54 10.88
C LYS A 105 9.87 22.25 11.69
N ILE A 106 9.04 21.30 11.24
CA ILE A 106 8.64 20.08 11.92
C ILE A 106 9.81 19.45 12.65
N GLN A 107 9.57 18.92 13.86
CA GLN A 107 10.45 17.92 14.46
C GLN A 107 10.35 16.57 13.71
N GLN A 108 10.58 16.62 12.39
CA GLN A 108 11.24 15.58 11.64
C GLN A 108 12.68 15.50 12.18
N ALA A 109 12.78 15.00 13.42
CA ALA A 109 14.03 14.62 14.03
C ALA A 109 14.77 13.73 13.03
N SER A 110 16.09 13.89 12.94
CA SER A 110 16.90 13.17 11.97
C SER A 110 16.85 11.66 12.23
N VAL A 111 15.89 10.94 11.63
CA VAL A 111 15.76 9.47 11.62
C VAL A 111 16.84 8.81 10.73
N ASN A 112 17.97 9.51 10.55
CA ASN A 112 19.24 8.96 10.09
C ASN A 112 19.99 8.24 11.22
N SER A 113 19.47 8.26 12.46
CA SER A 113 20.06 7.66 13.67
C SER A 113 19.55 6.26 14.01
N SER A 114 18.73 5.64 13.16
CA SER A 114 18.58 4.17 13.17
C SER A 114 19.28 3.58 11.96
N THR A 115 20.31 2.76 12.21
CA THR A 115 20.93 1.89 11.21
C THR A 115 20.02 0.70 10.92
N GLN A 116 18.80 1.01 10.46
CA GLN A 116 17.97 0.09 9.68
C GLN A 116 18.88 -0.53 8.63
N LYS A 117 19.15 -1.83 8.77
CA LYS A 117 20.12 -2.55 7.93
C LYS A 117 19.57 -2.60 6.51
N LYS A 118 19.83 -1.53 5.75
CA LYS A 118 19.19 -1.24 4.45
C LYS A 118 19.19 -2.51 3.62
N LYS A 119 17.99 -3.02 3.29
CA LYS A 119 17.84 -4.32 2.63
C LYS A 119 18.82 -4.38 1.45
N PRO A 120 19.60 -5.47 1.27
CA PRO A 120 20.59 -5.53 0.21
C PRO A 120 19.92 -5.25 -1.14
N THR A 121 20.47 -4.25 -1.84
CA THR A 121 19.85 -3.56 -2.98
C THR A 121 20.86 -3.51 -4.12
N ALA A 122 20.39 -3.41 -5.37
CA ALA A 122 21.26 -3.47 -6.55
C ALA A 122 22.18 -2.23 -6.69
N GLY A 123 21.68 -1.05 -6.38
CA GLY A 123 22.39 0.24 -6.48
C GLY A 123 21.41 1.41 -6.55
N ALA A 124 21.91 2.64 -6.71
CA ALA A 124 21.09 3.78 -7.14
C ALA A 124 20.83 3.72 -8.65
N ASP A 125 21.87 3.41 -9.42
CA ASP A 125 21.92 3.24 -10.88
C ASP A 125 20.90 2.22 -11.42
N TRP A 126 20.37 1.35 -10.56
CA TRP A 126 19.32 0.38 -10.88
C TRP A 126 18.10 0.54 -9.96
N PHE A 127 17.68 1.79 -9.76
CA PHE A 127 16.43 2.24 -9.10
C PHE A 127 16.11 1.54 -7.77
N HIS A 128 17.14 1.25 -6.99
CA HIS A 128 17.04 0.54 -5.71
C HIS A 128 16.31 -0.83 -5.78
N LEU A 129 16.49 -1.59 -6.87
CA LEU A 129 15.95 -2.94 -7.01
C LEU A 129 16.37 -3.86 -5.83
N PRO A 130 15.43 -4.49 -5.11
CA PRO A 130 15.72 -5.31 -3.94
C PRO A 130 16.35 -6.66 -4.29
N LYS A 131 17.07 -7.25 -3.31
CA LYS A 131 17.57 -8.63 -3.39
C LYS A 131 16.40 -9.61 -3.50
N THR A 132 16.58 -10.63 -4.34
CA THR A 132 15.62 -11.73 -4.53
C THR A 132 15.39 -12.50 -3.22
N GLU A 133 14.14 -12.58 -2.78
CA GLU A 133 13.69 -13.44 -1.69
C GLU A 133 13.16 -14.77 -2.30
N LEU A 134 13.92 -15.87 -2.16
CA LEU A 134 13.68 -17.13 -2.89
C LEU A 134 12.54 -17.97 -2.27
N THR A 135 11.29 -17.52 -2.46
CA THR A 135 10.09 -18.30 -2.10
C THR A 135 9.98 -19.58 -2.95
N THR A 136 9.20 -20.57 -2.49
CA THR A 136 9.06 -21.83 -3.26
C THR A 136 8.36 -21.61 -4.60
N GLU A 137 7.44 -20.64 -4.69
CA GLU A 137 6.73 -20.23 -5.91
C GLU A 137 7.70 -19.57 -6.90
N LEU A 138 8.39 -18.50 -6.47
CA LEU A 138 9.37 -17.82 -7.31
C LEU A 138 10.48 -18.77 -7.80
N LYS A 139 10.89 -19.75 -6.98
CA LYS A 139 11.85 -20.78 -7.40
C LYS A 139 11.32 -21.65 -8.53
N ARG A 140 10.02 -21.99 -8.55
CA ARG A 140 9.39 -22.73 -9.66
C ARG A 140 9.27 -21.85 -10.90
N ASP A 141 8.83 -20.60 -10.76
CA ASP A 141 8.69 -19.65 -11.87
C ASP A 141 10.05 -19.35 -12.54
N LEU A 142 11.11 -19.10 -11.76
CA LEU A 142 12.47 -18.90 -12.29
C LEU A 142 13.03 -20.16 -12.98
N GLN A 143 12.73 -21.36 -12.44
CA GLN A 143 13.08 -22.61 -13.11
C GLN A 143 12.30 -22.78 -14.43
N LEU A 144 11.03 -22.38 -14.47
CA LEU A 144 10.17 -22.44 -15.65
C LEU A 144 10.63 -21.47 -16.75
N ILE A 145 10.98 -20.23 -16.38
CA ILE A 145 11.56 -19.22 -17.26
C ILE A 145 12.86 -19.73 -17.89
N ARG A 146 13.76 -20.35 -17.10
CA ARG A 146 15.00 -20.97 -17.62
C ARG A 146 14.74 -22.13 -18.58
N MET A 147 13.60 -22.81 -18.46
CA MET A 147 13.17 -23.91 -19.34
C MET A 147 12.24 -23.45 -20.50
N ARG A 148 12.11 -22.14 -20.75
CA ARG A 148 11.18 -21.57 -21.75
C ARG A 148 11.25 -22.18 -23.15
N SER A 149 12.40 -22.67 -23.59
CA SER A 149 12.60 -23.34 -24.89
C SER A 149 11.97 -24.74 -24.98
N VAL A 150 11.50 -25.31 -23.87
CA VAL A 150 10.80 -26.61 -23.83
C VAL A 150 9.28 -26.42 -23.90
N LEU A 151 8.78 -25.24 -23.52
CA LEU A 151 7.36 -24.95 -23.35
C LEU A 151 6.62 -24.91 -24.70
N ASP A 152 6.99 -23.97 -25.56
CA ASP A 152 6.45 -23.82 -26.91
C ASP A 152 7.44 -24.40 -27.94
N PRO A 153 7.13 -25.50 -28.64
CA PRO A 153 8.02 -26.10 -29.63
C PRO A 153 8.26 -25.22 -30.88
N LYS A 154 7.51 -24.13 -31.07
CA LYS A 154 7.72 -23.18 -32.17
C LYS A 154 8.65 -22.03 -31.77
N ARG A 155 8.83 -21.73 -30.47
CA ARG A 155 9.62 -20.58 -29.98
C ARG A 155 11.01 -20.98 -29.51
N HIS A 156 11.98 -20.78 -30.39
CA HIS A 156 13.40 -21.00 -30.12
C HIS A 156 14.02 -19.75 -29.49
N TYR A 157 14.41 -19.85 -28.21
CA TYR A 157 15.04 -18.76 -27.46
C TYR A 157 16.57 -18.88 -27.45
N LYS A 158 17.27 -17.75 -27.29
CA LYS A 158 18.73 -17.72 -27.08
C LYS A 158 19.09 -18.53 -25.84
N LYS A 159 20.03 -19.48 -25.99
CA LYS A 159 20.48 -20.39 -24.93
C LYS A 159 21.23 -19.62 -23.83
N GLU A 160 20.77 -19.74 -22.59
CA GLU A 160 21.44 -19.22 -21.40
C GLU A 160 22.63 -20.12 -21.00
N SER A 161 23.68 -19.52 -20.44
CA SER A 161 24.96 -20.20 -20.22
C SER A 161 24.98 -21.12 -18.99
N GLY A 162 25.11 -22.42 -19.24
CA GLY A 162 25.53 -23.41 -18.24
C GLY A 162 24.63 -23.51 -16.99
N LYS A 163 25.27 -23.57 -15.81
CA LYS A 163 24.62 -23.71 -14.50
C LYS A 163 24.10 -22.36 -13.96
N ALA A 164 23.28 -21.66 -14.75
CA ALA A 164 22.67 -20.39 -14.34
C ALA A 164 21.93 -20.52 -13.00
N GLN A 165 22.38 -19.74 -12.00
CA GLN A 165 21.72 -19.59 -10.71
C GLN A 165 20.56 -18.58 -10.82
N PRO A 166 19.56 -18.59 -9.92
CA PRO A 166 18.56 -17.53 -9.87
C PRO A 166 19.24 -16.15 -9.67
N PRO A 167 18.67 -15.07 -10.25
CA PRO A 167 19.27 -13.74 -10.15
C PRO A 167 19.34 -13.26 -8.68
N LYS A 168 20.40 -12.53 -8.35
CA LYS A 168 20.64 -11.99 -6.99
C LYS A 168 19.65 -10.88 -6.60
N TYR A 169 19.17 -10.12 -7.58
CA TYR A 169 18.19 -9.05 -7.44
C TYR A 169 17.09 -9.26 -8.50
N SER A 170 15.83 -9.22 -8.10
CA SER A 170 14.68 -9.37 -8.99
C SER A 170 13.38 -8.97 -8.28
N GLN A 171 12.38 -8.63 -9.07
CA GLN A 171 11.00 -8.41 -8.64
C GLN A 171 10.07 -9.20 -9.55
N LEU A 172 8.90 -9.58 -9.03
CA LEU A 172 7.76 -10.00 -9.83
C LEU A 172 6.86 -8.78 -10.07
N GLY A 173 6.26 -8.69 -11.25
CA GLY A 173 5.32 -7.64 -11.62
C GLY A 173 4.35 -8.13 -12.68
N THR A 174 3.16 -7.54 -12.70
CA THR A 174 2.11 -7.86 -13.67
C THR A 174 2.11 -6.83 -14.78
N ILE A 175 1.93 -7.27 -16.03
CA ILE A 175 1.80 -6.37 -17.18
C ILE A 175 0.49 -5.57 -17.04
N ILE A 176 0.58 -4.24 -17.09
CA ILE A 176 -0.58 -3.36 -17.21
C ILE A 176 -0.85 -3.14 -18.70
N GLU A 177 -2.02 -3.59 -19.14
CA GLU A 177 -2.46 -3.52 -20.54
C GLU A 177 -2.63 -2.05 -21.00
N GLY A 178 -2.19 -1.73 -22.21
CA GLY A 178 -2.38 -0.39 -22.78
C GLY A 178 -3.85 -0.05 -23.05
N PRO A 179 -4.24 1.23 -23.00
CA PRO A 179 -5.64 1.66 -23.16
C PRO A 179 -6.22 1.41 -24.56
N THR A 180 -5.38 1.06 -25.55
CA THR A 180 -5.79 0.81 -26.95
C THR A 180 -6.07 -0.67 -27.23
N GLU A 181 -5.56 -1.61 -26.42
CA GLU A 181 -5.47 -3.04 -26.77
C GLU A 181 -6.63 -3.91 -26.23
N PHE A 182 -7.87 -3.47 -26.41
CA PHE A 182 -9.06 -4.09 -25.81
C PHE A 182 -9.30 -5.56 -26.16
N PHE A 183 -9.01 -5.98 -27.40
CA PHE A 183 -9.44 -7.30 -27.92
C PHE A 183 -8.32 -8.33 -28.13
N SER A 184 -7.07 -7.89 -28.30
CA SER A 184 -5.94 -8.79 -28.61
C SER A 184 -4.85 -8.86 -27.53
N GLY A 185 -4.62 -7.77 -26.78
CA GLY A 185 -3.62 -7.75 -25.70
C GLY A 185 -4.19 -8.08 -24.32
N ARG A 186 -5.50 -7.86 -24.13
CA ARG A 186 -6.17 -7.97 -22.84
C ARG A 186 -6.53 -9.41 -22.45
N ILE A 187 -6.08 -9.84 -21.28
CA ILE A 187 -6.42 -11.13 -20.67
C ILE A 187 -7.67 -10.96 -19.80
N ALA A 188 -8.70 -11.81 -19.99
CA ALA A 188 -9.92 -11.73 -19.21
C ALA A 188 -9.71 -12.10 -17.72
N LYS A 189 -10.50 -11.52 -16.81
CA LYS A 189 -10.35 -11.67 -15.34
C LYS A 189 -10.32 -13.13 -14.86
N LYS A 190 -11.04 -14.04 -15.55
CA LYS A 190 -11.06 -15.49 -15.26
C LYS A 190 -9.74 -16.19 -15.63
N ASP A 191 -8.99 -15.67 -16.59
CA ASP A 191 -7.83 -16.32 -17.19
C ASP A 191 -6.52 -15.85 -16.56
N ARG A 192 -6.46 -14.60 -16.07
CA ARG A 192 -5.35 -14.09 -15.26
C ARG A 192 -5.12 -14.97 -14.02
N LYS A 193 -3.93 -15.56 -13.88
CA LYS A 193 -3.52 -16.33 -12.68
C LYS A 193 -2.57 -15.52 -11.79
N LYS A 194 -2.08 -16.11 -10.69
CA LYS A 194 -1.17 -15.43 -9.73
C LYS A 194 0.31 -15.71 -10.02
N THR A 195 0.64 -16.90 -10.50
CA THR A 195 2.02 -17.35 -10.76
C THR A 195 2.18 -17.81 -12.21
N PHE A 196 3.39 -17.69 -12.75
CA PHE A 196 3.66 -18.08 -14.14
C PHE A 196 3.51 -19.59 -14.38
N VAL A 197 3.77 -20.40 -13.34
CA VAL A 197 3.46 -21.83 -13.31
C VAL A 197 1.95 -22.11 -13.40
N GLU A 198 1.07 -21.31 -12.78
CA GLU A 198 -0.39 -21.48 -12.90
C GLU A 198 -0.89 -21.25 -14.34
N ASP A 199 -0.38 -20.23 -15.04
CA ASP A 199 -0.73 -19.95 -16.44
C ASP A 199 -0.36 -21.15 -17.34
N VAL A 200 0.86 -21.67 -17.21
CA VAL A 200 1.33 -22.82 -17.99
C VAL A 200 0.59 -24.11 -17.64
N LEU A 201 0.19 -24.29 -16.37
CA LEU A 201 -0.66 -25.42 -15.96
C LEU A 201 -2.11 -25.29 -16.43
N ALA A 202 -2.63 -24.08 -16.65
CA ALA A 202 -3.92 -23.88 -17.31
C ALA A 202 -3.84 -24.30 -18.78
N LEU A 203 -2.85 -23.79 -19.52
CA LEU A 203 -2.63 -24.11 -20.94
C LEU A 203 -2.39 -25.61 -21.18
N GLU A 204 -1.72 -26.32 -20.28
CA GLU A 204 -1.52 -27.79 -20.41
C GLU A 204 -2.80 -28.60 -20.17
N ARG A 205 -3.78 -28.10 -19.42
CA ARG A 205 -5.10 -28.79 -19.28
C ARG A 205 -5.85 -28.81 -20.61
N GLU A 206 -5.68 -27.75 -21.40
CA GLU A 206 -6.26 -27.60 -22.74
C GLU A 206 -5.45 -28.40 -23.77
N THR A 207 -4.13 -28.18 -23.84
CA THR A 207 -3.27 -28.73 -24.90
C THR A 207 -2.79 -30.17 -24.66
N LYS A 208 -2.69 -30.63 -23.40
CA LYS A 208 -2.29 -31.99 -22.99
C LYS A 208 -0.98 -32.48 -23.63
N ARG A 209 -0.10 -31.53 -23.99
CA ARG A 209 1.06 -31.71 -24.85
C ARG A 209 2.27 -32.17 -24.06
N PHE A 210 2.48 -31.63 -22.85
CA PHE A 210 3.54 -32.11 -21.96
C PHE A 210 3.23 -33.52 -21.45
N ALA A 211 1.98 -33.83 -21.09
CA ALA A 211 1.55 -35.17 -20.68
C ALA A 211 1.79 -36.21 -21.77
N SER A 212 1.44 -35.89 -23.01
CA SER A 212 1.67 -36.75 -24.18
C SER A 212 3.16 -36.97 -24.46
N LYS A 213 3.95 -35.88 -24.53
CA LYS A 213 5.41 -35.98 -24.77
C LYS A 213 6.15 -36.67 -23.60
N TYR A 214 5.68 -36.49 -22.37
CA TYR A 214 6.23 -37.19 -21.20
C TYR A 214 6.04 -38.70 -21.32
N ARG A 215 4.85 -39.18 -21.69
CA ARG A 215 4.58 -40.62 -21.90
C ARG A 215 5.49 -41.22 -22.98
N GLU A 216 5.62 -40.54 -24.11
CA GLU A 216 6.54 -40.94 -25.19
C GLU A 216 7.99 -41.08 -24.69
N ILE A 217 8.47 -40.08 -23.94
CA ILE A 217 9.81 -40.09 -23.33
C ILE A 217 9.96 -41.21 -22.27
N GLN A 218 8.92 -41.53 -21.50
CA GLN A 218 8.96 -42.66 -20.56
C GLN A 218 9.03 -44.01 -21.28
N ILE A 219 8.20 -44.23 -22.31
CA ILE A 219 8.21 -45.46 -23.12
C ILE A 219 9.59 -45.65 -23.76
N SER A 220 10.15 -44.60 -24.37
CA SER A 220 11.51 -44.59 -24.91
C SER A 220 12.55 -44.99 -23.86
N LYS A 221 12.53 -44.37 -22.67
CA LYS A 221 13.46 -44.66 -21.56
C LYS A 221 13.29 -46.04 -20.92
N GLN A 222 12.08 -46.59 -20.94
CA GLN A 222 11.78 -47.94 -20.44
C GLN A 222 12.24 -49.03 -21.41
N SER A 223 12.20 -48.76 -22.71
CA SER A 223 12.48 -49.74 -23.79
C SER A 223 13.91 -50.34 -23.81
N GLY A 224 14.81 -49.87 -22.95
CA GLY A 224 16.18 -50.38 -22.76
C GLY A 224 16.52 -50.81 -21.31
N LYS A 225 15.54 -50.93 -20.41
CA LYS A 225 15.78 -51.29 -18.99
C LYS A 225 14.79 -52.33 -18.49
N SER A 226 15.32 -53.49 -18.07
CA SER A 226 14.77 -54.58 -17.21
C SER A 226 13.34 -55.09 -17.44
N SER A 227 12.36 -54.23 -17.69
CA SER A 227 10.99 -54.57 -18.11
C SER A 227 10.93 -55.59 -19.25
N LYS A 228 11.63 -55.34 -20.38
CA LYS A 228 11.78 -56.30 -21.48
C LYS A 228 12.32 -57.64 -21.01
N GLN A 229 13.42 -57.64 -20.26
CA GLN A 229 14.07 -58.83 -19.70
C GLN A 229 13.23 -59.59 -18.64
N LEU A 230 12.09 -59.03 -18.20
CA LEU A 230 11.11 -59.70 -17.33
C LEU A 230 9.91 -60.25 -18.13
N VAL A 231 9.59 -59.66 -19.28
CA VAL A 231 8.55 -60.15 -20.22
C VAL A 231 9.11 -61.22 -21.16
N GLU A 232 10.39 -61.12 -21.54
CA GLU A 232 11.13 -62.07 -22.37
C GLU A 232 11.59 -63.32 -21.60
N ARG A 233 11.45 -63.34 -20.26
CA ARG A 233 11.58 -64.58 -19.48
C ARG A 233 10.34 -65.44 -19.76
N PRO A 234 10.49 -66.67 -20.30
CA PRO A 234 9.35 -67.57 -20.40
C PRO A 234 8.79 -67.81 -18.99
N ARG A 235 7.47 -67.95 -18.88
CA ARG A 235 6.85 -68.41 -17.63
C ARG A 235 7.48 -69.75 -17.28
N GLN A 236 8.15 -69.82 -16.14
CA GLN A 236 8.54 -71.09 -15.56
C GLN A 236 7.26 -71.74 -15.06
N ASP A 237 6.67 -72.62 -15.86
CA ASP A 237 5.59 -73.49 -15.44
C ASP A 237 6.14 -74.43 -14.36
N TYR A 238 6.01 -74.00 -13.11
CA TYR A 238 6.34 -74.82 -11.94
C TYR A 238 5.50 -76.11 -12.03
N PRO A 239 6.13 -77.29 -12.08
CA PRO A 239 5.40 -78.53 -12.23
C PRO A 239 4.44 -78.69 -11.05
N SER A 240 3.14 -78.72 -11.34
CA SER A 240 2.11 -78.86 -10.30
C SER A 240 2.44 -80.09 -9.46
N ARG A 241 2.65 -79.88 -8.15
CA ARG A 241 2.92 -80.97 -7.20
C ARG A 241 1.81 -82.00 -7.32
N LYS A 242 2.12 -83.17 -7.91
CA LYS A 242 1.22 -84.33 -7.84
C LYS A 242 1.06 -84.67 -6.37
N VAL A 243 -0.12 -84.42 -5.82
CA VAL A 243 -0.46 -84.74 -4.43
C VAL A 243 -0.51 -86.26 -4.34
N ALA A 244 0.57 -86.86 -3.86
CA ALA A 244 0.69 -88.29 -3.67
C ALA A 244 -0.38 -88.74 -2.67
N HIS A 245 -1.44 -89.38 -3.17
CA HIS A 245 -2.49 -89.95 -2.33
C HIS A 245 -1.92 -91.18 -1.64
N VAL A 246 -1.44 -90.99 -0.40
CA VAL A 246 -1.07 -92.09 0.49
C VAL A 246 -2.35 -92.86 0.83
N ARG A 247 -2.63 -93.91 0.07
CA ARG A 247 -3.82 -94.74 0.21
C ARG A 247 -3.57 -95.77 1.31
N SER A 248 -3.80 -95.35 2.56
CA SER A 248 -3.66 -96.19 3.75
C SER A 248 -4.50 -97.46 3.65
N SER A 249 -3.85 -98.60 3.44
CA SER A 249 -4.52 -99.89 3.28
C SER A 249 -4.57 -100.63 4.62
N TRP A 250 -5.74 -100.63 5.26
CA TRP A 250 -6.01 -101.41 6.48
C TRP A 250 -7.00 -102.54 6.18
N HIS A 251 -6.48 -103.75 6.02
CA HIS A 251 -7.16 -105.03 6.22
C HIS A 251 -6.04 -105.96 6.73
N LEU A 252 -5.93 -106.19 8.05
CA LEU A 252 -6.73 -107.09 8.89
C LEU A 252 -6.33 -108.55 8.66
N LEU A 253 -5.91 -109.21 9.74
CA LEU A 253 -5.56 -110.63 9.77
C LEU A 253 -6.84 -111.48 9.84
N GLU A 254 -6.89 -112.51 9.01
CA GLU A 254 -7.54 -113.78 9.34
C GLU A 254 -6.42 -114.84 9.29
N ALA A 255 -6.38 -115.74 10.27
CA ALA A 255 -5.45 -116.86 10.34
C ALA A 255 -6.09 -118.03 11.10
N ASP A 256 -5.86 -119.25 10.61
CA ASP A 256 -6.33 -120.52 11.19
C ASP A 256 -5.52 -120.95 12.44
#